data_AF-A0A352MWC8-F1
#
_entry.id   AF-A0A352MWC8-F1
#
_cell.length_a   1.000
_cell.length_b   1.000
_cell.length_c   1.000
_cell.angle_alpha   90.00
_cell.angle_beta   90.00
_cell.angle_gamma   90.00
#
_symmetry.space_group_name_H-M   'P 1'
#
loop_
_entity.id
_entity.type
_entity.pdbx_description
1 polymer ?
#
loop_
_entity_poly.entity_id
_entity_poly.type
_entity_poly.pdbx_seq_one_letter_code
_entity_poly.pdbx_strand_id
1 'polypeptide(L)' 'MGKLILIIVGLILSLIGVILIYDSRILTKRFFSFGDQNEGSFGLKIVGFIIAIIGACIIFFL' A
#
# COMPACT_ATOMS: atom_id res chain seq x y z
N MET A 1 17.71 17.40 -7.84
CA MET A 1 16.32 17.65 -7.42
C MET A 1 15.34 16.58 -7.89
N GLY A 2 15.24 16.27 -9.20
CA GLY A 2 14.28 15.26 -9.71
C GLY A 2 14.39 13.86 -9.08
N LYS A 3 15.61 13.32 -8.94
CA LYS A 3 15.83 12.03 -8.25
C LYS A 3 15.31 12.00 -6.81
N LEU A 4 15.54 13.08 -6.05
CA LEU A 4 15.09 13.18 -4.66
C LEU A 4 13.55 13.14 -4.57
N ILE A 5 12.87 13.83 -5.49
CA ILE A 5 11.40 13.81 -5.56
C ILE A 5 10.89 12.39 -5.84
N LEU A 6 11.52 11.67 -6.77
CA LEU A 6 11.14 10.28 -7.09
C LEU A 6 11.37 9.34 -5.91
N ILE A 7 12.48 9.48 -5.17
CA ILE A 7 12.74 8.68 -3.96
C ILE A 7 11.67 8.97 -2.89
N ILE A 8 11.29 10.23 -2.68
CA ILE A 8 10.21 10.59 -1.73
C ILE A 8 8.88 9.97 -2.14
N VAL A 9 8.54 10.01 -3.44
CA VAL A 9 7.34 9.34 -3.95
C VAL A 9 7.41 7.83 -3.70
N GLY A 10 8.56 7.20 -3.95
CA GLY A 10 8.77 5.78 -3.65
C GLY A 10 8.54 5.45 -2.18
N LEU A 11 9.07 6.26 -1.27
CA LEU A 11 8.88 6.10 0.18
C LEU A 11 7.41 6.22 0.59
N ILE A 12 6.67 7.19 0.04
CA ILE A 12 5.24 7.37 0.32
C ILE A 12 4.44 6.16 -0.19
N LEU A 13 4.73 5.67 -1.40
CA LEU A 13 4.07 4.48 -1.94
C LEU A 13 4.36 3.25 -1.07
N SER A 14 5.61 3.01 -0.69
CA SER A 14 5.97 1.91 0.20
C SER A 14 5.23 1.99 1.54
N LEU A 15 5.14 3.18 2.13
CA LEU A 15 4.41 3.41 3.38
C LEU A 15 2.91 3.09 3.24
N ILE A 16 2.27 3.62 2.19
CA ILE A 16 0.85 3.37 1.93
C ILE A 16 0.60 1.88 1.70
N GLY A 17 1.44 1.21 0.91
CA GLY A 17 1.33 -0.21 0.65
C GLY A 17 1.43 -1.05 1.93
N VAL A 18 2.38 -0.72 2.81
CA VAL A 18 2.55 -1.36 4.13
C VAL A 18 1.31 -1.15 4.99
N ILE A 19 0.77 0.08 5.08
CA ILE A 19 -0.46 0.36 5.84
C ILE A 19 -1.63 -0.47 5.30
N LEU A 20 -1.80 -0.54 3.98
CA LEU A 20 -2.88 -1.33 3.36
C LEU A 20 -2.76 -2.83 3.67
N ILE A 21 -1.55 -3.37 3.81
CA ILE A 21 -1.32 -4.77 4.19
C ILE A 21 -1.64 -5.02 5.66
N TYR A 22 -1.03 -4.24 6.55
CA TYR A 22 -1.07 -4.51 7.99
C TYR A 22 -2.36 -4.02 8.65
N ASP A 23 -2.90 -2.89 8.20
CA ASP A 23 -4.15 -2.31 8.74
C ASP A 23 -5.39 -2.70 7.93
N SER A 24 -5.26 -3.64 6.99
CA SER A 24 -6.31 -4.03 6.03
C SER A 24 -7.67 -4.23 6.70
N ARG A 25 -7.70 -4.89 7.87
CA ARG A 25 -8.93 -5.22 8.60
C ARG A 25 -9.61 -4.01 9.24
N ILE A 26 -8.82 -3.04 9.69
CA ILE A 26 -9.34 -1.80 10.26
C ILE A 26 -9.86 -0.92 9.11
N LEU A 27 -9.12 -0.85 8.00
CA LEU A 27 -9.50 -0.13 6.79
C LEU A 27 -10.79 -0.69 6.18
N THR A 28 -10.91 -2.01 6.02
CA THR A 28 -12.14 -2.61 5.48
C THR A 28 -13.35 -2.30 6.34
N LYS A 29 -13.23 -2.33 7.67
CA LYS A 29 -14.36 -2.03 8.57
C LYS A 29 -14.75 -0.56 8.55
N ARG A 30 -13.80 0.35 8.38
CA ARG A 30 -14.03 1.81 8.46
C ARG A 30 -14.52 2.40 7.15
N PHE A 31 -13.96 1.97 6.02
CA PHE A 31 -14.19 2.60 4.72
C PHE A 31 -15.09 1.81 3.79
N PHE A 32 -15.32 0.52 4.09
CA PHE A 32 -16.11 -0.35 3.23
C PHE A 32 -17.19 -1.08 4.03
N SER A 33 -18.35 -1.28 3.40
CA SER A 33 -19.42 -2.10 3.96
C SER A 33 -19.40 -3.48 3.30
N PHE A 34 -18.27 -4.18 3.37
CA PHE A 34 -18.20 -5.55 2.87
C PHE A 34 -19.02 -6.49 3.75
N GLY A 35 -19.88 -7.29 3.12
CA GLY A 35 -20.57 -8.41 3.78
C GLY A 35 -19.58 -9.45 4.31
N ASP A 36 -18.54 -9.74 3.53
CA ASP A 36 -17.38 -10.52 3.99
C ASP A 36 -16.14 -9.63 4.18
N GLN A 37 -15.78 -9.43 5.44
CA GLN A 37 -14.61 -8.64 5.84
C GLN A 37 -13.28 -9.33 5.51
N ASN A 38 -13.26 -10.65 5.37
CA ASN A 38 -12.07 -11.43 5.04
C ASN A 38 -11.70 -11.24 3.57
N GLU A 39 -12.67 -11.34 2.66
CA GLU A 39 -12.45 -11.09 1.23
C GLU A 39 -11.97 -9.66 0.98
N GLY A 40 -12.63 -8.67 1.58
CA GLY A 40 -12.20 -7.28 1.48
C GLY A 40 -10.78 -7.06 2.02
N SER A 41 -10.46 -7.67 3.17
CA SER A 41 -9.12 -7.55 3.78
C SER A 41 -8.06 -8.20 2.90
N PHE A 42 -8.38 -9.33 2.28
CA PHE A 42 -7.48 -10.02 1.35
C PHE A 42 -7.22 -9.17 0.10
N GLY A 43 -8.26 -8.57 -0.47
CA GLY A 43 -8.12 -7.62 -1.59
C GLY A 43 -7.21 -6.44 -1.24
N LEU A 44 -7.43 -5.79 -0.09
CA LEU A 44 -6.58 -4.68 0.37
C LEU A 44 -5.11 -5.11 0.57
N LYS A 45 -4.86 -6.32 1.07
CA LYS A 45 -3.48 -6.84 1.21
C LYS A 45 -2.79 -7.04 -0.14
N ILE A 46 -3.49 -7.57 -1.14
CA ILE A 46 -2.93 -7.74 -2.49
C ILE A 46 -2.59 -6.38 -3.10
N VAL A 47 -3.54 -5.43 -3.05
CA VAL A 47 -3.33 -4.08 -3.57
C VAL A 47 -2.18 -3.39 -2.83
N GLY A 48 -2.15 -3.49 -1.50
CA GLY A 48 -1.09 -2.95 -0.67
C GLY A 48 0.28 -3.54 -1.00
N PHE A 49 0.37 -4.86 -1.25
CA PHE A 49 1.61 -5.50 -1.67
C PHE A 49 2.12 -4.97 -3.01
N ILE A 50 1.25 -4.85 -4.02
CA ILE A 50 1.64 -4.30 -5.33
C ILE A 50 2.16 -2.87 -5.17
N ILE A 51 1.46 -2.01 -4.43
CA ILE A 51 1.88 -0.64 -4.16
C ILE A 51 3.23 -0.60 -3.42
N ALA A 52 3.41 -1.46 -2.42
CA ALA A 52 4.64 -1.52 -1.65
C ALA A 52 5.84 -1.91 -2.51
N ILE A 53 5.67 -2.90 -3.40
CA ILE A 53 6.70 -3.36 -4.34
C ILE A 53 7.04 -2.27 -5.35
N ILE A 54 6.06 -1.55 -5.90
CA ILE A 54 6.32 -0.42 -6.80
C ILE A 54 7.16 0.64 -6.10
N GLY A 55 6.78 1.03 -4.88
CA GLY A 55 7.55 1.99 -4.08
C GLY A 55 8.98 1.52 -3.79
N ALA A 56 9.14 0.25 -3.44
CA ALA A 56 10.44 -0.36 -3.16
C ALA A 56 11.33 -0.39 -4.40
N CYS A 57 10.78 -0.76 -5.56
CA CYS A 57 11.51 -0.73 -6.84
C CYS A 57 11.97 0.69 -7.18
N ILE A 58 11.12 1.71 -6.99
CA ILE A 58 11.50 3.10 -7.22
C ILE A 58 12.70 3.47 -6.34
N ILE A 59 12.67 3.15 -5.04
CA ILE A 59 13.77 3.47 -4.12
C ILE A 59 15.05 2.70 -4.48
N PHE A 60 14.93 1.43 -4.85
CA PHE A 60 16.07 0.54 -5.07
C PHE A 60 16.83 0.87 -6.37
N PHE A 61 16.14 1.28 -7.43
CA PHE A 61 16.74 1.49 -8.75
C PHE A 61 17.12 2.95 -9.08
N LEU A 62 16.75 3.95 -8.27
CA LEU A 62 17.01 5.39 -8.51
C LEU A 62 18.10 6.00 -7.63
#